data_AF-A0A101CW97-F1
#
_entry.id   AF-A0A101CW97-F1
#
_cell.length_a   1.000
_cell.length_b   1.000
_cell.length_c   1.000
_cell.angle_alpha   90.00
_cell.angle_beta   90.00
_cell.angle_gamma   90.00
#
_symmetry.space_group_name_H-M   'P 1'
#
loop_
_entity.id
_entity.type
_entity.pdbx_description
1 polymer ?
#
loop_
_entity_poly.entity_id
_entity_poly.type
_entity_poly.pdbx_seq_one_letter_code
_entity_poly.pdbx_strand_id
1 'polypeptide(L)'
;MIKEDVRLKGKTDQTKLILFIVVVGLLLYSIYNGNKESNHIKSFKGETIGLLTRVKDNDEHGYTLQYYFYLDKKIRSVIYVKEYNEGIINNFFKVKYNISNPEENDIILQEELEPDSISLVKAGFTKTKYYFYDAGVTCKYIEKSKWK
;
A
#
# COMPACT_ATOMS: atom_id res chain seq x y z
N MET A 1 62.65 -15.61 -6.46
CA MET A 1 61.31 -16.19 -6.51
C MET A 1 60.40 -15.58 -5.43
N ILE A 2 60.24 -14.24 -5.37
CA ILE A 2 59.55 -13.53 -4.24
C ILE A 2 58.55 -12.45 -4.75
N LYS A 3 58.60 -12.06 -6.03
CA LYS A 3 57.79 -10.94 -6.55
C LYS A 3 56.31 -11.28 -6.83
N GLU A 4 55.96 -12.55 -6.96
CA GLU A 4 54.57 -12.97 -7.28
C GLU A 4 53.66 -12.94 -6.05
N ASP A 5 54.12 -13.41 -4.89
CA ASP A 5 53.33 -13.44 -3.65
C ASP A 5 52.92 -12.04 -3.16
N VAL A 6 53.81 -11.05 -3.27
CA VAL A 6 53.50 -9.67 -2.87
C VAL A 6 52.45 -9.04 -3.79
N ARG A 7 52.48 -9.35 -5.09
CA ARG A 7 51.50 -8.87 -6.07
C ARG A 7 50.13 -9.51 -5.88
N LEU A 8 50.08 -10.81 -5.58
CA LEU A 8 48.84 -11.52 -5.29
C LEU A 8 48.17 -10.99 -4.01
N LYS A 9 48.96 -10.79 -2.93
CA LYS A 9 48.46 -10.26 -1.66
C LYS A 9 47.86 -8.85 -1.78
N GLY A 10 48.54 -7.94 -2.49
CA GLY A 10 48.01 -6.59 -2.74
C GLY A 10 46.75 -6.56 -3.60
N LYS A 11 46.62 -7.48 -4.57
CA LYS A 11 45.42 -7.59 -5.42
C LYS A 11 44.24 -8.18 -4.66
N THR A 12 44.47 -9.15 -3.77
CA THR A 12 43.45 -9.73 -2.87
C THR A 12 42.97 -8.73 -1.81
N ASP A 13 43.85 -7.86 -1.30
CA ASP A 13 43.44 -6.80 -0.37
C ASP A 13 42.68 -5.68 -1.08
N GLN A 14 43.03 -5.34 -2.32
CA GLN A 14 42.26 -4.39 -3.13
C GLN A 14 40.86 -4.92 -3.48
N THR A 15 40.71 -6.20 -3.83
CA THR A 15 39.38 -6.78 -4.10
C THR A 15 38.53 -6.86 -2.84
N LYS A 16 39.11 -7.17 -1.68
CA LYS A 16 38.41 -7.10 -0.38
C LYS A 16 37.97 -5.69 -0.02
N LEU A 17 38.82 -4.69 -0.26
CA LEU A 17 38.49 -3.27 -0.05
C LEU A 17 37.32 -2.84 -0.94
N ILE A 18 37.35 -3.18 -2.22
CA ILE A 18 36.27 -2.86 -3.17
C ILE A 18 34.96 -3.53 -2.74
N LEU A 19 35.02 -4.82 -2.37
CA LEU A 19 33.85 -5.55 -1.88
C LEU A 19 33.26 -4.89 -0.62
N PHE A 20 34.11 -4.48 0.32
CA PHE A 20 33.70 -3.79 1.53
C PHE A 20 32.99 -2.46 1.22
N ILE A 21 33.53 -1.64 0.31
CA ILE A 21 32.92 -0.38 -0.11
C ILE A 21 31.54 -0.62 -0.76
N VAL A 22 31.42 -1.65 -1.61
CA VAL A 22 30.15 -2.01 -2.24
C VAL A 22 29.11 -2.43 -1.20
N VAL A 23 29.48 -3.28 -0.24
CA VAL A 23 28.56 -3.73 0.83
C VAL A 23 28.12 -2.58 1.71
N VAL A 24 29.04 -1.71 2.13
CA VAL A 24 28.71 -0.51 2.93
C VAL A 24 27.82 0.45 2.13
N GLY A 25 28.11 0.64 0.85
CA GLY A 25 27.27 1.45 -0.05
C GLY A 25 25.85 0.92 -0.16
N LEU A 26 25.68 -0.40 -0.30
CA LEU A 26 24.37 -1.05 -0.32
C LEU A 26 23.62 -0.90 1.01
N LEU A 27 24.31 -1.03 2.15
CA LEU A 27 23.70 -0.83 3.47
C LEU A 27 23.24 0.61 3.67
N LEU A 28 24.07 1.60 3.32
CA LEU A 28 23.71 3.02 3.40
C LEU A 28 22.53 3.36 2.48
N TYR A 29 22.52 2.83 1.26
CA TYR A 29 21.41 2.99 0.31
C TYR A 29 20.09 2.40 0.86
N SER A 30 20.16 1.21 1.46
CA SER A 30 19.01 0.56 2.10
C SER A 30 18.46 1.38 3.27
N ILE A 31 19.34 1.87 4.16
CA ILE A 31 18.95 2.72 5.30
C ILE A 31 18.33 4.04 4.81
N TYR A 32 18.91 4.68 3.80
CA TYR A 32 18.39 5.95 3.27
C TYR A 32 16.97 5.79 2.68
N ASN A 33 16.75 4.76 1.86
CA ASN A 33 15.45 4.51 1.26
C ASN A 33 14.40 4.06 2.30
N GLY A 34 14.75 3.15 3.21
CA GLY A 34 13.84 2.73 4.29
C GLY A 34 13.46 3.88 5.22
N ASN A 35 14.39 4.80 5.51
CA ASN A 35 14.09 5.99 6.30
C ASN A 35 13.14 6.94 5.59
N LYS A 36 13.27 7.13 4.27
CA LYS A 36 12.40 8.04 3.50
C LYS A 36 10.94 7.58 3.49
N GLU A 37 10.71 6.29 3.26
CA GLU A 37 9.37 5.68 3.29
C GLU A 37 8.78 5.70 4.70
N SER A 38 9.58 5.33 5.71
CA SER A 38 9.11 5.38 7.11
C SER A 38 8.82 6.80 7.59
N ASN A 39 9.59 7.80 7.17
CA ASN A 39 9.38 9.20 7.56
C ASN A 39 8.14 9.79 6.91
N HIS A 40 7.82 9.40 5.67
CA HIS A 40 6.57 9.78 5.01
C HIS A 40 5.37 9.27 5.81
N ILE A 41 5.35 7.99 6.16
CA ILE A 41 4.26 7.37 6.93
C ILE A 41 4.18 7.91 8.38
N LYS A 42 5.32 8.20 9.02
CA LYS A 42 5.38 8.78 10.37
C LYS A 42 4.87 10.22 10.45
N SER A 43 4.84 10.94 9.32
CA SER A 43 4.29 12.31 9.29
C SER A 43 2.76 12.32 9.42
N PHE A 44 2.10 11.20 9.13
CA PHE A 44 0.66 11.06 9.29
C PHE A 44 0.29 10.93 10.76
N LYS A 45 -0.63 11.78 11.21
CA LYS A 45 -1.10 11.84 12.60
C LYS A 45 -2.53 11.35 12.75
N GLY A 46 -3.27 11.25 11.65
CA GLY A 46 -4.65 10.74 11.63
C GLY A 46 -4.71 9.31 11.12
N GLU A 47 -5.65 8.54 11.67
CA GLU A 47 -5.94 7.18 11.25
C GLU A 47 -7.45 7.02 11.04
N THR A 48 -7.84 6.26 10.02
CA THR A 48 -9.25 5.95 9.73
C THR A 48 -9.36 4.64 8.92
N ILE A 49 -10.59 4.26 8.59
CA ILE A 49 -10.89 3.09 7.76
C ILE A 49 -11.10 3.56 6.32
N GLY A 50 -10.39 2.95 5.37
CA GLY A 50 -10.60 3.12 3.94
C GLY A 50 -11.21 1.87 3.32
N LEU A 51 -12.02 2.07 2.28
CA LEU A 51 -12.52 0.99 1.43
C LEU A 51 -11.80 1.01 0.10
N LEU A 52 -11.15 -0.11 -0.25
CA LEU A 52 -10.59 -0.32 -1.58
C LEU A 52 -11.72 -0.68 -2.56
N THR A 53 -11.78 -0.02 -3.72
CA THR A 53 -12.95 -0.13 -4.61
C THR A 53 -12.65 -0.56 -6.02
N ARG A 54 -11.48 -0.17 -6.53
CA ARG A 54 -11.18 -0.34 -7.94
C ARG A 54 -9.70 -0.52 -8.15
N VAL A 55 -9.39 -1.38 -9.11
CA VAL A 55 -8.08 -1.47 -9.72
C VAL A 55 -8.16 -0.92 -11.13
N LYS A 56 -7.12 -0.22 -11.53
CA LYS A 56 -6.84 0.09 -12.92
C LYS A 56 -5.48 -0.50 -13.26
N ASP A 57 -5.48 -1.38 -14.26
CA ASP A 57 -4.26 -1.91 -14.85
C ASP A 57 -3.59 -0.83 -15.71
N ASN A 58 -2.27 -0.68 -15.57
CA ASN A 58 -1.44 0.19 -16.41
C ASN A 58 -0.35 -0.61 -17.13
N ASP A 59 -0.67 -1.85 -17.52
CA ASP A 59 0.15 -2.75 -18.31
C ASP A 59 1.53 -2.98 -17.64
N GLU A 60 2.61 -2.54 -18.30
CA GLU A 60 4.00 -2.74 -17.86
C GLU A 60 4.39 -1.96 -16.59
N HIS A 61 3.53 -1.05 -16.13
CA HIS A 61 3.81 -0.19 -14.97
C HIS A 61 3.09 -0.61 -13.69
N GLY A 62 2.40 -1.75 -13.72
CA GLY A 62 1.64 -2.29 -12.58
C GLY A 62 0.24 -1.67 -12.47
N TYR A 63 -0.27 -1.58 -11.25
CA TYR A 63 -1.67 -1.29 -10.98
C TYR A 63 -1.85 0.00 -10.18
N THR A 64 -2.87 0.77 -10.53
CA THR A 64 -3.39 1.85 -9.68
C THR A 64 -4.58 1.33 -8.89
N LEU A 65 -4.42 1.23 -7.57
CA LEU A 65 -5.51 0.89 -6.68
C LEU A 65 -6.19 2.17 -6.20
N GLN A 66 -7.51 2.13 -6.12
CA GLN A 66 -8.32 3.26 -5.74
C GLN A 66 -9.19 2.93 -4.54
N TYR A 67 -9.12 3.82 -3.56
CA TYR A 67 -9.85 3.71 -2.31
C TYR A 67 -10.51 5.04 -1.97
N TYR A 68 -11.38 4.99 -0.97
CA TYR A 68 -11.92 6.18 -0.35
C TYR A 68 -12.12 5.98 1.14
N PHE A 69 -12.16 7.08 1.87
CA PHE A 69 -12.46 7.15 3.29
C PHE A 69 -13.21 8.44 3.60
N TYR A 70 -13.67 8.59 4.84
CA TYR A 70 -14.39 9.77 5.29
C TYR A 70 -13.70 10.43 6.49
N LEU A 71 -13.67 11.75 6.47
CA LEU A 71 -13.27 12.57 7.63
C LEU A 71 -14.24 13.72 7.94
N ASP A 72 -15.21 13.94 7.06
CA ASP A 72 -16.35 14.89 7.12
C ASP A 72 -16.98 14.93 5.72
N LYS A 73 -16.08 14.89 4.72
CA LYS A 73 -16.35 14.65 3.31
C LYS A 73 -15.76 13.30 2.88
N LYS A 74 -16.24 12.79 1.75
CA LYS A 74 -15.62 11.66 1.07
C LYS A 74 -14.29 12.10 0.44
N ILE A 75 -13.21 11.40 0.75
CA ILE A 75 -11.90 11.61 0.13
C ILE A 75 -11.59 10.39 -0.71
N ARG A 76 -11.18 10.62 -1.97
CA ARG A 76 -10.87 9.56 -2.94
C ARG A 76 -9.40 9.66 -3.28
N SER A 77 -8.69 8.56 -3.08
CA SER A 77 -7.24 8.53 -3.25
C SER A 77 -6.82 7.29 -4.01
N VAL A 78 -5.56 7.31 -4.46
CA VAL A 78 -4.98 6.27 -5.29
C VAL A 78 -3.58 5.95 -4.80
N ILE A 79 -3.19 4.68 -4.93
CA ILE A 79 -1.81 4.23 -4.76
C ILE A 79 -1.39 3.42 -5.97
N TYR A 80 -0.09 3.41 -6.23
CA TYR A 80 0.53 2.62 -7.28
C TYR A 80 1.22 1.41 -6.65
N VAL A 81 0.93 0.22 -7.17
CA VAL A 81 1.53 -1.04 -6.74
C VAL A 81 1.96 -1.84 -7.95
N LYS A 82 3.06 -2.59 -7.84
CA LYS A 82 3.50 -3.47 -8.94
C LYS A 82 2.58 -4.67 -9.10
N GLU A 83 2.14 -5.22 -7.99
CA GLU A 83 1.31 -6.42 -7.89
C GLU A 83 0.26 -6.21 -6.80
N TYR A 84 -0.89 -6.86 -6.94
CA TYR A 84 -1.93 -6.88 -5.93
C TYR A 84 -2.65 -8.23 -5.97
N ASN A 85 -3.28 -8.60 -4.86
CA ASN A 85 -4.13 -9.79 -4.81
C ASN A 85 -5.55 -9.39 -5.23
N GLU A 86 -6.13 -10.03 -6.26
CA GLU A 86 -7.48 -9.71 -6.75
C GLU A 86 -8.57 -9.76 -5.67
N GLY A 87 -8.39 -10.59 -4.63
CA GLY A 87 -9.33 -10.76 -3.54
C GLY A 87 -9.46 -9.58 -2.57
N ILE A 88 -8.64 -8.54 -2.70
CA ILE A 88 -8.63 -7.38 -1.76
C ILE A 88 -9.67 -6.30 -2.13
N ILE A 89 -10.34 -6.43 -3.27
CA ILE A 89 -11.30 -5.44 -3.74
C ILE A 89 -12.61 -5.53 -2.95
N ASN A 90 -13.08 -4.37 -2.48
CA ASN A 90 -14.16 -4.20 -1.51
C ASN A 90 -13.80 -4.60 -0.06
N ASN A 91 -12.51 -4.72 0.26
CA ASN A 91 -12.07 -4.93 1.63
C ASN A 91 -11.69 -3.61 2.29
N PHE A 92 -11.74 -3.60 3.61
CA PHE A 92 -11.41 -2.43 4.42
C PHE A 92 -9.95 -2.50 4.86
N PHE A 93 -9.30 -1.35 4.89
CA PHE A 93 -7.90 -1.24 5.31
C PHE A 93 -7.71 -0.03 6.19
N LYS A 94 -6.62 -0.04 6.95
CA LYS A 94 -6.18 1.14 7.67
C LYS A 94 -5.67 2.20 6.71
N VAL A 95 -6.16 3.44 6.88
CA VAL A 95 -5.67 4.62 6.17
C VAL A 95 -5.02 5.55 7.18
N LYS A 96 -3.82 6.02 6.86
CA LYS A 96 -3.14 7.09 7.57
C LYS A 96 -3.17 8.37 6.76
N TYR A 97 -3.39 9.50 7.40
CA TYR A 97 -3.50 10.79 6.70
C TYR A 97 -2.90 11.94 7.50
N ASN A 98 -2.56 13.01 6.79
CA ASN A 98 -2.13 14.27 7.38
C ASN A 98 -3.37 15.05 7.85
N ILE A 99 -3.44 15.37 9.14
CA ILE A 99 -4.60 16.07 9.75
C ILE A 99 -4.81 17.45 9.09
N SER A 100 -3.73 18.14 8.72
CA SER A 100 -3.81 19.47 8.10
C SER A 100 -4.17 19.43 6.62
N ASN A 101 -3.84 18.32 5.93
CA ASN A 101 -4.14 18.11 4.52
C ASN A 101 -4.51 16.64 4.26
N PRO A 102 -5.76 16.23 4.48
CA PRO A 102 -6.14 14.82 4.36
C PRO A 102 -6.02 14.22 2.95
N GLU A 103 -5.84 15.03 1.90
CA GLU A 103 -5.54 14.55 0.55
C GLU A 103 -4.13 13.93 0.47
N GLU A 104 -3.24 14.29 1.41
CA GLU A 104 -2.01 13.56 1.70
C GLU A 104 -2.33 12.39 2.64
N ASN A 105 -2.54 11.22 2.05
CA ASN A 105 -2.88 10.01 2.77
C ASN A 105 -2.26 8.78 2.12
N ASP A 106 -2.28 7.68 2.86
CA ASP A 106 -1.76 6.39 2.43
C ASP A 106 -2.57 5.25 3.04
N ILE A 107 -2.78 4.19 2.26
CA ILE A 107 -3.54 3.00 2.64
C ILE A 107 -2.58 1.84 2.89
N ILE A 108 -2.70 1.19 4.05
CA ILE A 108 -1.79 0.12 4.46
C ILE A 108 -2.39 -1.21 4.04
N LEU A 109 -2.00 -1.71 2.86
CA LEU A 109 -2.54 -2.94 2.28
C LEU A 109 -2.19 -4.21 3.09
N GLN A 110 -1.15 -4.18 3.91
CA GLN A 110 -0.76 -5.28 4.78
C GLN A 110 -1.68 -5.40 6.01
N GLU A 111 -2.46 -4.36 6.32
CA GLU A 111 -3.37 -4.29 7.46
C GLU A 111 -4.83 -4.28 6.97
N GLU A 112 -5.28 -5.42 6.43
CA GLU A 112 -6.69 -5.66 6.18
C GLU A 112 -7.49 -5.64 7.49
N LEU A 113 -8.66 -5.01 7.45
CA LEU A 113 -9.54 -4.85 8.59
C LEU A 113 -10.87 -5.58 8.33
N GLU A 114 -11.39 -6.23 9.37
CA GLU A 114 -12.76 -6.74 9.44
C GLU A 114 -13.58 -5.92 10.46
N PRO A 115 -13.85 -4.63 10.18
CA PRO A 115 -14.50 -3.77 11.14
C PRO A 115 -15.98 -4.16 11.33
N ASP A 116 -16.45 -4.08 12.57
CA ASP A 116 -17.86 -4.22 12.86
C ASP A 116 -18.68 -3.06 12.25
N SER A 117 -20.01 -3.24 12.18
CA SER A 117 -20.90 -2.24 11.56
C SER A 117 -20.91 -0.89 12.28
N ILE A 118 -20.68 -0.85 13.60
CA ILE A 118 -20.63 0.38 14.40
C ILE A 118 -19.34 1.14 14.08
N SER A 119 -18.22 0.42 14.00
CA SER A 119 -16.92 0.97 13.62
C SER A 119 -16.96 1.58 12.22
N LEU A 120 -17.62 0.91 11.26
CA LEU A 120 -17.84 1.45 9.92
C LEU A 120 -18.70 2.72 9.91
N VAL A 121 -19.80 2.73 10.66
CA VAL A 121 -20.66 3.92 10.76
C VAL A 121 -19.91 5.09 11.41
N LYS A 122 -19.12 4.83 12.47
CA LYS A 122 -18.26 5.86 13.09
C LYS A 122 -17.20 6.39 12.13
N ALA A 123 -16.69 5.55 11.23
CA ALA A 123 -15.77 5.93 10.17
C ALA A 123 -16.48 6.60 8.96
N GLY A 124 -17.77 6.90 9.07
CA GLY A 124 -18.55 7.64 8.07
C GLY A 124 -19.18 6.79 6.96
N PHE A 125 -19.05 5.47 7.02
CA PHE A 125 -19.66 4.57 6.03
C PHE A 125 -21.14 4.36 6.29
N THR A 126 -21.89 4.17 5.21
CA THR A 126 -23.31 3.87 5.25
C THR A 126 -23.60 2.57 4.52
N LYS A 127 -24.58 1.81 5.03
CA LYS A 127 -25.01 0.57 4.38
C LYS A 127 -26.15 0.89 3.41
N THR A 128 -25.90 0.74 2.12
CA THR A 128 -26.88 1.03 1.07
C THR A 128 -27.46 -0.27 0.52
N LYS A 129 -28.79 -0.32 0.38
CA LYS A 129 -29.49 -1.41 -0.30
C LYS A 129 -29.45 -1.21 -1.81
N TYR A 130 -29.31 -2.32 -2.54
CA TYR A 130 -29.43 -2.33 -4.00
C TYR A 130 -30.17 -3.59 -4.44
N TYR A 131 -30.74 -3.52 -5.62
CA TYR A 131 -31.51 -4.61 -6.20
C TYR A 131 -30.88 -5.00 -7.52
N PHE A 132 -30.73 -6.30 -7.76
CA PHE A 132 -30.37 -6.81 -9.08
C PHE A 132 -31.45 -7.78 -9.55
N TYR A 133 -31.75 -7.72 -10.85
CA TYR A 133 -32.74 -8.60 -11.45
C TYR A 133 -32.10 -9.94 -11.78
N ASP A 134 -32.61 -11.00 -11.18
CA ASP A 134 -32.21 -12.37 -11.48
C ASP A 134 -33.09 -12.92 -12.60
N ALA A 135 -32.64 -12.71 -13.83
CA ALA A 135 -33.33 -13.17 -15.04
C ALA A 135 -33.22 -14.69 -15.27
N GLY A 136 -32.35 -15.39 -14.54
CA GLY A 136 -31.98 -16.77 -14.83
C GLY A 136 -32.70 -17.81 -13.97
N VAL A 137 -33.08 -17.46 -12.73
CA VAL A 137 -33.66 -18.45 -11.79
C VAL A 137 -35.01 -18.00 -11.27
N THR A 138 -35.11 -16.79 -10.74
CA THR A 138 -36.31 -16.36 -10.00
C THR A 138 -37.19 -15.36 -10.75
N CYS A 139 -36.70 -14.73 -11.82
CA CYS A 139 -37.34 -13.61 -12.54
C CYS A 139 -37.80 -12.49 -11.59
N LYS A 140 -37.00 -12.23 -10.54
CA LYS A 140 -37.31 -11.27 -9.48
C LYS A 140 -36.12 -10.39 -9.17
N TYR A 141 -36.40 -9.23 -8.57
CA TYR A 141 -35.39 -8.39 -7.97
C TYR A 141 -34.94 -8.97 -6.63
N ILE A 142 -33.65 -9.24 -6.50
CA ILE A 142 -33.03 -9.71 -5.26
C ILE A 142 -32.40 -8.52 -4.55
N GLU A 143 -32.82 -8.28 -3.31
CA GLU A 143 -32.23 -7.27 -2.44
C GLU A 143 -30.84 -7.72 -1.95
N LYS A 144 -29.87 -6.83 -2.08
CA LYS A 144 -28.54 -6.96 -1.48
C LYS A 144 -28.16 -5.65 -0.80
N SER A 145 -27.12 -5.70 0.03
CA SER A 145 -26.59 -4.52 0.72
C SER A 145 -25.09 -4.42 0.55
N LYS A 146 -24.56 -3.21 0.45
CA LYS A 146 -23.12 -2.94 0.42
C LYS A 146 -22.78 -1.69 1.23
N TRP A 147 -21.55 -1.61 1.70
CA TRP A 147 -21.01 -0.41 2.32
C TRP A 147 -20.63 0.64 1.26
N LYS A 148 -20.94 1.90 1.55
CA LYS A 148 -20.60 3.06 0.71
C LYS A 148 -20.20 4.25 1.57
#